data_AF-A0A8J1VSP0-F1
#
_entry.id   AF-A0A8J1VSP0-F1
#
_cell.length_a   1.000
_cell.length_b   1.000
_cell.length_c   1.000
_cell.angle_alpha   90.00
_cell.angle_beta   90.00
_cell.angle_gamma   90.00
#
_symmetry.space_group_name_H-M   'P 1'
#
loop_
_entity.id
_entity.type
_entity.pdbx_description
1 polymer ?
#
loop_
_entity_poly.entity_id
_entity_poly.type
_entity_poly.pdbx_seq_one_letter_code
_entity_poly.pdbx_strand_id
1 'polypeptide(L)'
;MSTRVASGKMAEGNTIQPSILYKLILFAILMAVAPIGTYFGSLRYVWNGSSTPSAISAVIAANIVLVGYVVVAFREDSAAPLSPSEQGRLSEKRKDR
;
A
#
# COMPACT_ATOMS: atom_id res chain seq x y z
N MET A 1 26.71 -40.73 -8.19
CA MET A 1 26.62 -39.32 -8.61
C MET A 1 25.17 -38.90 -8.46
N SER A 2 24.79 -38.40 -7.28
CA SER A 2 23.39 -38.16 -6.91
C SER A 2 23.14 -36.66 -6.83
N THR A 3 22.75 -36.05 -7.94
CA THR A 3 22.22 -34.70 -7.98
C THR A 3 20.82 -34.70 -7.39
N ARG A 4 20.69 -34.31 -6.12
CA ARG A 4 19.40 -33.87 -5.58
C ARG A 4 19.10 -32.51 -6.19
N VAL A 5 18.30 -32.51 -7.25
CA VAL A 5 17.66 -31.31 -7.78
C VAL A 5 16.84 -30.68 -6.66
N ALA A 6 17.16 -29.42 -6.36
CA ALA A 6 16.48 -28.59 -5.40
C ALA A 6 14.98 -28.57 -5.71
N SER A 7 14.21 -29.27 -4.88
CA SER A 7 12.76 -29.15 -4.85
C SER A 7 12.43 -27.69 -4.59
N GLY A 8 11.88 -27.03 -5.61
CA GLY A 8 11.49 -25.63 -5.57
C GLY A 8 10.45 -25.38 -4.49
N LYS A 9 10.90 -24.96 -3.31
CA LYS A 9 10.10 -24.17 -2.39
C LYS A 9 9.96 -22.76 -2.98
N MET A 10 9.08 -22.59 -3.96
CA MET A 10 8.67 -21.27 -4.45
C MET A 10 7.14 -21.17 -4.42
N ALA A 11 6.60 -21.00 -3.21
CA ALA A 11 5.33 -20.33 -2.89
C ALA A 11 5.03 -20.55 -1.40
N GLU A 12 6.00 -20.30 -0.50
CA GLU A 12 5.77 -20.40 0.94
C GLU A 12 5.08 -19.13 1.42
N GLY A 13 3.73 -19.18 1.42
CA GLY A 13 2.82 -18.38 2.24
C GLY A 13 3.16 -16.90 2.44
N ASN A 14 2.95 -16.07 1.42
CA ASN A 14 2.88 -14.61 1.60
C ASN A 14 1.63 -14.30 2.44
N THR A 15 1.78 -14.29 3.77
CA THR A 15 0.70 -13.92 4.69
C THR A 15 0.52 -12.42 4.56
N ILE A 16 -0.31 -11.99 3.60
CA ILE A 16 -0.62 -10.58 3.38
C ILE A 16 -1.13 -10.03 4.71
N GLN A 17 -0.42 -9.05 5.27
CA GLN A 17 -0.83 -8.44 6.53
C GLN A 17 -2.19 -7.77 6.29
N PRO A 18 -3.24 -8.10 7.06
CA PRO A 18 -4.57 -7.56 6.83
C PRO A 18 -4.59 -6.02 6.89
N SER A 19 -3.71 -5.42 7.69
CA SER A 19 -3.50 -3.97 7.78
C SER A 19 -3.14 -3.33 6.44
N ILE A 20 -2.31 -3.99 5.62
CA ILE A 20 -1.90 -3.50 4.30
C ILE A 20 -3.09 -3.57 3.33
N LEU A 21 -3.83 -4.68 3.36
CA LEU A 21 -5.02 -4.85 2.50
C LEU A 21 -6.05 -3.75 2.73
N TYR A 22 -6.31 -3.40 3.99
CA TYR A 22 -7.22 -2.29 4.32
C TYR A 22 -6.73 -0.95 3.77
N LYS A 23 -5.43 -0.66 3.86
CA LYS A 23 -4.88 0.59 3.31
C LYS A 23 -4.91 0.63 1.80
N LEU A 24 -4.64 -0.50 1.12
CA LEU A 24 -4.77 -0.59 -0.33
C LEU A 24 -6.19 -0.29 -0.80
N ILE A 25 -7.19 -0.91 -0.15
CA ILE A 25 -8.60 -0.67 -0.45
C ILE A 25 -8.97 0.79 -0.15
N LEU A 26 -8.53 1.32 0.99
CA LEU A 26 -8.76 2.73 1.37
C LEU A 26 -8.19 3.66 0.31
N PHE A 27 -6.92 3.50 -0.09
CA PHE A 27 -6.27 4.34 -1.08
C PHE A 27 -6.88 4.19 -2.47
N ALA A 28 -7.35 3.00 -2.86
CA ALA A 28 -8.06 2.79 -4.11
C ALA A 28 -9.36 3.61 -4.15
N ILE A 29 -10.15 3.58 -3.08
CA ILE A 29 -11.36 4.40 -2.95
C ILE A 29 -10.99 5.89 -2.93
N LEU A 30 -9.96 6.26 -2.16
CA LEU A 30 -9.51 7.64 -1.99
C LEU A 30 -9.02 8.25 -3.31
N MET A 31 -8.38 7.45 -4.17
CA MET A 31 -7.93 7.87 -5.50
C MET A 31 -9.09 8.22 -6.44
N ALA A 32 -10.27 7.62 -6.26
CA ALA A 32 -11.47 8.03 -7.00
C ALA A 32 -12.16 9.21 -6.31
N VAL A 33 -12.44 9.08 -5.00
CA VAL A 33 -13.31 10.03 -4.28
C VAL A 33 -12.63 11.39 -4.09
N ALA A 34 -11.35 11.45 -3.76
CA ALA A 34 -10.70 12.72 -3.45
C ALA A 34 -10.52 13.64 -4.67
N PRO A 35 -10.06 13.18 -5.86
CA PRO A 35 -9.98 14.02 -7.05
C PRO A 35 -11.37 14.43 -7.57
N ILE A 36 -12.35 13.51 -7.54
CA ILE A 36 -13.73 13.79 -7.93
C ILE A 36 -14.36 14.84 -6.99
N GLY A 37 -14.21 14.64 -5.68
CA GLY A 37 -14.67 15.59 -4.67
C GLY A 37 -13.99 16.95 -4.81
N THR A 38 -12.69 16.94 -5.10
CA THR A 38 -11.94 18.17 -5.38
C THR A 38 -12.49 18.88 -6.61
N TYR A 39 -12.76 18.17 -7.71
CA TYR A 39 -13.34 18.76 -8.92
C TYR A 39 -14.66 19.47 -8.63
N PHE A 40 -15.64 18.76 -8.06
CA PHE A 40 -16.97 19.33 -7.83
C PHE A 40 -16.98 20.39 -6.72
N GLY A 41 -16.15 20.24 -5.69
CA GLY A 41 -15.97 21.25 -4.66
C GLY A 41 -15.33 22.52 -5.20
N SER A 42 -14.25 22.37 -5.97
CA SER A 42 -13.56 23.46 -6.66
C SER A 42 -14.49 24.20 -7.62
N LEU A 43 -15.27 23.45 -8.40
CA LEU A 43 -16.20 24.00 -9.38
C LEU A 43 -17.25 24.90 -8.74
N ARG A 44 -17.73 24.54 -7.55
CA ARG A 44 -18.81 25.27 -6.87
C ARG A 44 -18.33 26.40 -5.97
N TYR A 45 -17.20 26.24 -5.28
CA TYR A 45 -16.79 27.16 -4.22
C TYR A 45 -15.63 28.08 -4.56
N VAL A 46 -14.76 27.69 -5.51
CA VAL A 46 -13.50 28.41 -5.76
C VAL A 46 -13.49 29.08 -7.13
N TRP A 47 -14.07 28.44 -8.14
CA TRP A 47 -13.95 28.88 -9.54
C TRP A 47 -15.27 29.25 -10.23
N ASN A 48 -16.37 29.40 -9.47
CA ASN A 48 -17.70 29.87 -9.93
C ASN A 48 -18.19 29.20 -11.24
N GLY A 49 -18.03 27.87 -11.34
CA GLY A 49 -18.50 27.10 -12.49
C GLY A 49 -17.52 26.98 -13.66
N SER A 50 -16.28 27.48 -13.54
CA SER A 50 -15.27 27.26 -14.59
C SER A 50 -14.62 25.88 -14.46
N SER A 51 -14.87 25.03 -15.47
CA SER A 51 -14.48 23.61 -15.46
C SER A 51 -12.97 23.39 -15.60
N THR A 52 -12.28 24.23 -16.38
CA THR A 52 -10.83 24.08 -16.63
C THR A 52 -9.98 24.19 -15.36
N PRO A 53 -10.09 25.26 -14.54
CA PRO A 53 -9.28 25.34 -13.32
C PRO A 53 -9.70 24.32 -12.25
N SER A 54 -10.97 23.92 -12.22
CA SER A 54 -11.46 22.86 -11.34
C SER A 54 -10.89 21.49 -11.72
N ALA A 55 -10.66 21.23 -13.00
CA ALA A 55 -9.97 20.03 -13.45
C ALA A 55 -8.49 20.06 -13.03
N ILE A 56 -7.82 21.21 -13.12
CA ILE A 56 -6.42 21.37 -12.69
C ILE A 56 -6.29 21.09 -11.19
N SER A 57 -7.19 21.61 -10.35
CA SER A 57 -7.16 21.34 -8.91
C SER A 57 -7.38 19.86 -8.59
N ALA A 58 -8.25 19.17 -9.33
CA ALA A 58 -8.46 17.74 -9.19
C ALA A 58 -7.21 16.92 -9.55
N VAL A 59 -6.50 17.29 -10.62
CA VAL A 59 -5.22 16.66 -10.99
C VAL A 59 -4.17 16.86 -9.89
N ILE A 60 -4.09 18.06 -9.32
CA ILE A 60 -3.19 18.34 -8.20
C ILE A 60 -3.55 17.46 -6.98
N ALA A 61 -4.83 17.35 -6.64
CA ALA A 61 -5.30 16.49 -5.55
C ALA A 61 -4.96 15.01 -5.78
N ALA A 62 -5.10 14.50 -7.01
CA ALA A 62 -4.73 13.13 -7.35
C ALA A 62 -3.24 12.86 -7.11
N ASN A 63 -2.37 13.80 -7.49
CA ASN A 63 -0.93 13.69 -7.25
C ASN A 63 -0.59 13.71 -5.74
N ILE A 64 -1.30 14.51 -4.94
CA ILE A 64 -1.14 14.50 -3.48
C ILE A 64 -1.51 13.13 -2.90
N VAL A 65 -2.62 12.53 -3.34
CA VAL A 65 -3.03 11.19 -2.89
C VAL A 65 -2.01 10.14 -3.28
N LEU A 66 -1.48 10.22 -4.51
CA LEU A 66 -0.44 9.30 -5.00
C LEU A 66 0.83 9.39 -4.15
N VAL A 67 1.33 10.59 -3.87
CA VAL A 67 2.51 10.78 -3.01
C VAL A 67 2.22 10.27 -1.60
N GLY A 68 1.03 10.55 -1.06
CA GLY A 68 0.61 10.04 0.24
C GLY A 68 0.60 8.52 0.32
N TYR A 69 0.09 7.85 -0.73
CA TYR A 69 0.12 6.39 -0.84
C TYR A 69 1.55 5.85 -0.81
N VAL A 70 2.44 6.43 -1.62
CA VAL A 70 3.85 6.03 -1.71
C VAL A 70 4.55 6.16 -0.35
N VAL A 71 4.35 7.29 0.36
CA VAL A 71 4.91 7.50 1.70
C VAL A 71 4.41 6.46 2.69
N VAL A 72 3.10 6.15 2.69
CA VAL A 72 2.54 5.13 3.58
C VAL A 72 3.11 3.75 3.25
N ALA A 73 3.21 3.40 1.97
CA ALA A 73 3.77 2.13 1.52
C ALA A 73 5.23 1.95 2.00
N PHE A 74 6.07 2.98 1.87
CA PHE A 74 7.45 2.92 2.36
C PHE A 74 7.55 2.78 3.89
N ARG A 75 6.64 3.41 4.63
CA ARG A 75 6.60 3.29 6.10
C ARG A 75 6.17 1.90 6.55
N GLU A 76 5.27 1.25 5.81
CA GLU A 76 4.87 -0.12 6.09
C GLU A 76 5.96 -1.14 5.73
N ASP A 77 6.67 -0.92 4.62
CA ASP A 77 7.81 -1.76 4.22
C ASP A 77 8.93 -1.73 5.29
N SER A 78 9.17 -0.56 5.87
CA SER A 78 10.15 -0.38 6.95
C SER A 78 9.74 -1.03 8.29
N ALA A 79 8.44 -1.28 8.48
CA ALA A 79 7.87 -1.79 9.74
C ALA A 79 7.58 -3.29 9.69
N ALA A 80 8.11 -4.02 8.70
CA ALA A 80 7.91 -5.45 8.55
C ALA A 80 8.21 -6.20 9.88
N PRO A 81 7.21 -6.82 10.53
CA PRO A 81 7.47 -7.68 11.67
C PRO A 81 8.29 -8.86 11.18
N LEU A 82 9.33 -9.18 11.94
CA LEU A 82 10.14 -10.40 11.85
C LEU A 82 9.29 -11.57 11.38
N SER A 83 9.70 -12.10 10.23
CA SER A 83 8.93 -13.08 9.48
C SER A 83 8.58 -14.29 10.36
N PRO A 84 7.45 -14.99 10.14
CA PRO A 84 7.11 -16.20 10.89
C PRO A 84 8.22 -17.26 10.89
N SER A 85 9.07 -17.24 9.85
CA SER A 85 10.27 -18.06 9.72
C SER A 85 11.38 -17.67 10.71
N GLU A 86 11.50 -16.41 11.13
CA GLU A 86 12.43 -16.00 12.20
C GLU A 86 11.89 -16.32 13.60
N GLN A 87 10.57 -16.19 13.83
CA GLN A 87 9.96 -16.60 15.10
C GLN A 87 10.05 -18.10 15.34
N GLY A 88 9.83 -18.93 14.31
CA GLY A 88 10.04 -20.37 14.38
C GLY A 88 11.48 -20.74 14.70
N ARG A 89 12.45 -20.08 14.05
CA ARG A 89 13.89 -20.30 14.28
C ARG A 89 14.37 -19.84 15.66
N LEU A 90 13.84 -18.73 16.18
CA LEU A 90 14.15 -18.29 17.55
C LEU A 90 13.55 -19.22 18.61
N SER A 91 12.35 -19.76 18.35
CA SER A 91 11.69 -20.71 19.25
C SER A 91 12.45 -22.05 19.30
N GLU A 92 12.93 -22.53 18.16
CA GLU A 92 13.75 -23.74 18.06
C GLU A 92 15.13 -23.56 18.71
N LYS A 93 15.81 -22.42 18.46
CA LYS A 93 17.10 -22.09 19.08
C LYS A 93 17.02 -21.92 20.61
N ARG A 94 15.85 -21.62 21.17
CA ARG A 94 15.61 -21.61 22.62
C ARG A 94 15.29 -22.98 23.21
N LYS A 95 14.88 -23.95 22.39
CA LYS A 95 14.56 -25.31 22.83
C LYS A 95 15.79 -26.21 22.89
N ASP A 96 16.80 -25.92 22.07
CA ASP A 96 18.09 -26.63 22.02
C ASP A 96 19.15 -26.10 23.00
N ARG A 97 18.81 -25.14 23.87
CA ARG A 97 19.73 -24.53 24.86
C ARG A 97 19.20 -24.69 26.27
#